data_AF-A0AAV7NT45-F1
#
_entry.id   AF-A0AAV7NT45-F1
#
_cell.length_a   1.000
_cell.length_b   1.000
_cell.length_c   1.000
_cell.angle_alpha   90.00
_cell.angle_beta   90.00
_cell.angle_gamma   90.00
#
_symmetry.space_group_name_H-M   'P 1'
#
loop_
_entity.id
_entity.type
_entity.pdbx_description
1 polymer ?
#
loop_
_entity_poly.entity_id
_entity_poly.type
_entity_poly.pdbx_seq_one_letter_code
_entity_poly.pdbx_strand_id
1 'polypeptide(L)'
;MDASISSLTLETKSMRSDIAGFQSRVTGLEHRMGSLEAHMTTVQDRDQDLLYLRSKITDLEDRSRRDNIRLFGFPENEEGSDVQAFLGSVLPKLTSLTFDPPLEFQ
;
A
#
# COMPACT_ATOMS: atom_id res chain seq x y z
N MET A 1 65.44 6.39 -30.58
CA MET A 1 65.22 6.45 -29.12
C MET A 1 64.39 7.67 -28.73
N ASP A 2 64.80 8.88 -29.08
CA ASP A 2 64.14 10.11 -28.61
C ASP A 2 62.69 10.31 -29.12
N ALA A 3 62.43 9.95 -30.37
CA ALA A 3 61.07 9.98 -30.94
C ALA A 3 60.11 8.98 -30.27
N SER A 4 60.60 7.78 -29.93
CA SER A 4 59.82 6.76 -29.22
C SER A 4 59.51 7.17 -27.78
N ILE A 5 60.47 7.79 -27.09
CA ILE A 5 60.28 8.35 -25.75
C ILE A 5 59.26 9.49 -25.79
N SER A 6 59.33 10.36 -26.80
CA SER A 6 58.36 11.43 -27.01
C SER A 6 56.94 10.90 -27.25
N SER A 7 56.80 9.86 -28.07
CA SER A 7 55.52 9.18 -28.32
C SER A 7 54.91 8.58 -27.04
N LEU A 8 55.70 7.82 -26.28
CA LEU A 8 55.27 7.25 -25.00
C LEU A 8 54.88 8.35 -23.99
N THR A 9 55.56 9.49 -24.01
CA THR A 9 55.24 10.64 -23.16
C THR A 9 53.87 11.24 -23.51
N LEU A 10 53.51 11.28 -24.79
CA LEU A 10 52.20 11.76 -25.23
C LEU A 10 51.09 10.77 -24.86
N GLU A 11 51.32 9.48 -25.07
CA GLU A 11 50.36 8.42 -24.75
C GLU A 11 50.09 8.34 -23.24
N THR A 12 51.13 8.46 -22.40
CA THR A 12 50.97 8.53 -20.94
C THR A 12 50.20 9.76 -20.47
N LYS A 13 50.37 10.92 -21.12
CA LYS A 13 49.54 12.11 -20.86
C LYS A 13 48.08 11.90 -21.26
N SER A 14 47.84 11.25 -22.40
CA SER A 14 46.48 10.90 -22.83
C SER A 14 45.81 9.97 -21.83
N MET A 15 46.48 8.87 -21.46
CA MET A 15 45.97 7.93 -20.46
C MET A 15 45.68 8.61 -19.12
N ARG A 16 46.53 9.54 -18.68
CA ARG A 16 46.28 10.31 -17.45
C ARG A 16 45.00 11.15 -17.54
N SER A 17 44.74 11.75 -18.70
CA SER A 17 43.50 12.50 -18.95
C SER A 17 42.28 11.59 -18.91
N ASP A 18 42.36 10.42 -19.56
CA ASP A 18 41.27 9.45 -19.58
C ASP A 18 40.96 8.91 -18.18
N ILE A 19 42.00 8.61 -17.39
CA ILE A 19 41.87 8.18 -15.99
C ILE A 19 41.16 9.26 -15.16
N ALA A 20 41.53 10.53 -15.31
CA ALA A 20 40.87 11.63 -14.60
C ALA A 20 39.38 11.73 -15.00
N GLY A 21 39.08 11.54 -16.29
CA GLY A 21 37.70 11.47 -16.79
C GLY A 21 36.92 10.30 -16.20
N PHE A 22 37.53 9.12 -16.11
CA PHE A 22 36.89 7.95 -15.48
C PHE A 22 36.68 8.14 -13.98
N GLN A 23 37.64 8.73 -13.26
CA GLN A 23 37.48 9.04 -11.84
C GLN A 23 36.27 9.95 -11.60
N SER A 24 36.13 11.03 -12.39
CA SER A 24 34.97 11.93 -12.30
C SER A 24 33.65 11.19 -12.55
N ARG A 25 33.61 10.32 -13.57
CA ARG A 25 32.43 9.50 -13.87
C ARG A 25 32.08 8.51 -12.76
N VAL A 26 33.08 7.87 -12.16
CA VAL A 26 32.90 6.93 -11.04
C VAL A 26 32.32 7.66 -9.84
N THR A 27 32.88 8.80 -9.45
CA THR A 27 32.33 9.61 -8.35
C THR A 27 30.89 10.05 -8.62
N GLY A 28 30.58 10.43 -9.86
CA GLY A 28 29.20 10.76 -10.25
C GLY A 28 28.25 9.58 -10.15
N LEU A 29 28.69 8.36 -10.50
CA LEU A 29 27.90 7.14 -10.35
C LEU A 29 27.70 6.76 -8.88
N GLU A 30 28.74 6.87 -8.05
CA GLU A 30 28.66 6.60 -6.61
C GLU A 30 27.63 7.50 -5.93
N HIS A 31 27.64 8.79 -6.24
CA HIS A 31 26.64 9.72 -5.71
C HIS A 31 25.22 9.36 -6.16
N ARG A 32 25.02 9.05 -7.45
CA ARG A 32 23.71 8.66 -7.98
C ARG A 32 23.21 7.36 -7.35
N MET A 33 24.10 6.40 -7.14
CA MET A 33 23.79 5.13 -6.48
C MET A 33 23.35 5.35 -5.03
N GLY A 34 24.09 6.15 -4.25
CA GLY A 34 23.68 6.49 -2.88
C GLY A 34 22.34 7.23 -2.81
N SER A 35 22.05 8.10 -3.80
CA SER A 35 20.73 8.75 -3.89
C SER A 35 19.61 7.77 -4.24
N LEU A 36 19.87 6.80 -5.11
CA LEU A 36 18.91 5.75 -5.45
C LEU A 36 18.63 4.82 -4.27
N GLU A 37 19.66 4.44 -3.52
CA GLU A 37 19.52 3.64 -2.30
C GLU A 37 18.66 4.35 -1.27
N ALA A 38 18.90 5.64 -1.00
CA ALA A 38 18.08 6.43 -0.09
C ALA A 38 16.63 6.60 -0.58
N HIS A 39 16.42 6.66 -1.90
CA HIS A 39 15.07 6.69 -2.45
C HIS A 39 14.37 5.34 -2.27
N MET A 40 15.09 4.24 -2.48
CA MET A 40 14.57 2.88 -2.31
C MET A 40 14.13 2.61 -0.88
N THR A 41 14.90 3.04 0.12
CA THR A 41 14.50 2.91 1.54
C THR A 41 13.23 3.71 1.83
N THR A 42 13.14 4.94 1.31
CA THR A 42 11.93 5.77 1.47
C THR A 42 10.69 5.12 0.84
N VAL A 43 10.85 4.45 -0.30
CA VAL A 43 9.75 3.71 -0.96
C VAL A 43 9.33 2.50 -0.12
N GLN A 44 10.29 1.75 0.42
CA GLN A 44 10.00 0.60 1.29
C GLN A 44 9.26 1.02 2.56
N ASP A 45 9.65 2.13 3.20
CA ASP A 45 8.95 2.66 4.38
C ASP A 45 7.51 3.03 4.03
N ARG A 46 7.29 3.67 2.87
CA ARG A 46 5.94 4.01 2.38
C ARG A 46 5.09 2.78 2.10
N ASP A 47 5.66 1.73 1.53
CA ASP A 47 4.93 0.48 1.31
C ASP A 47 4.49 -0.14 2.64
N GLN A 48 5.33 -0.08 3.67
CA GLN A 48 4.99 -0.56 5.00
C GLN A 48 3.85 0.27 5.63
N ASP A 49 3.88 1.59 5.48
CA ASP A 49 2.81 2.48 5.92
C ASP A 49 1.49 2.18 5.21
N LEU A 50 1.53 1.92 3.90
CA LEU A 50 0.35 1.56 3.12
C LEU A 50 -0.27 0.25 3.61
N LEU A 51 0.54 -0.77 3.90
CA LEU A 51 0.07 -2.03 4.46
C LEU A 51 -0.59 -1.83 5.83
N TYR A 52 0.02 -1.02 6.69
CA TYR A 52 -0.54 -0.67 7.99
C TYR A 52 -1.89 0.05 7.86
N LEU A 53 -1.96 1.07 7.01
CA LEU A 53 -3.18 1.85 6.77
C LEU A 53 -4.31 0.96 6.20
N ARG A 54 -3.99 0.07 5.26
CA ARG A 54 -4.97 -0.87 4.70
C ARG A 54 -5.54 -1.80 5.77
N SER A 55 -4.68 -2.33 6.64
CA SER A 55 -5.11 -3.16 7.77
C SER A 55 -6.03 -2.38 8.72
N LYS A 56 -5.65 -1.13 9.04
CA LYS A 56 -6.44 -0.25 9.89
C LYS A 56 -7.81 0.09 9.29
N ILE A 57 -7.86 0.36 7.98
CA ILE A 57 -9.13 0.60 7.27
C ILE A 57 -10.03 -0.63 7.36
N THR A 58 -9.47 -1.82 7.14
CA THR A 58 -10.22 -3.09 7.23
C THR A 58 -10.79 -3.29 8.63
N ASP A 59 -9.99 -3.11 9.69
CA ASP A 59 -10.47 -3.21 11.08
C ASP A 59 -11.56 -2.17 11.41
N LEU A 60 -11.44 -0.95 10.89
CA LEU A 60 -12.46 0.08 11.07
C LEU A 60 -13.76 -0.25 10.33
N GLU A 61 -13.68 -0.76 9.10
CA GLU A 61 -14.86 -1.20 8.33
C GLU A 61 -15.55 -2.38 9.01
N ASP A 62 -14.79 -3.37 9.47
CA ASP A 62 -15.30 -4.54 10.19
C ASP A 62 -15.96 -4.13 11.51
N ARG A 63 -15.36 -3.21 12.27
CA ARG A 63 -15.97 -2.66 13.50
C ARG A 63 -17.23 -1.88 13.21
N SER A 64 -17.22 -1.04 12.18
CA SER A 64 -18.36 -0.22 11.79
C SER A 64 -19.55 -1.06 11.32
N ARG A 65 -19.30 -2.26 10.77
CA ARG A 65 -20.34 -3.15 10.24
C ARG A 65 -20.61 -4.36 11.13
N ARG A 66 -19.94 -4.47 12.28
CA ARG A 66 -19.99 -5.65 13.16
C ARG A 66 -21.41 -6.03 13.57
N ASP A 67 -22.24 -5.02 13.82
CA ASP A 67 -23.60 -5.21 14.30
C ASP A 67 -24.63 -5.20 13.16
N ASN A 68 -24.17 -5.05 11.91
CA ASN A 68 -25.05 -5.06 10.74
C ASN A 68 -25.36 -6.50 10.33
N ILE A 69 -26.64 -6.81 10.14
CA ILE A 69 -27.11 -8.10 9.61
C ILE A 69 -27.61 -7.88 8.19
N ARG A 70 -27.30 -8.83 7.29
CA ARG A 70 -27.75 -8.80 5.89
C ARG A 70 -28.72 -9.94 5.62
N LEU A 71 -29.96 -9.60 5.31
CA LEU A 71 -31.03 -10.53 5.02
C LEU A 71 -31.21 -10.65 3.50
N PHE A 72 -31.29 -11.88 2.98
CA PHE A 72 -31.47 -12.17 1.55
C PHE A 72 -32.69 -13.07 1.34
N GLY A 73 -33.32 -12.96 0.16
CA GLY A 73 -34.42 -13.84 -0.25
C GLY A 73 -35.83 -13.29 -0.02
N PHE A 74 -35.96 -12.04 0.41
CA PHE A 74 -37.24 -11.35 0.52
C PHE A 74 -37.64 -10.75 -0.84
N PRO A 75 -38.87 -11.00 -1.33
CA PRO A 75 -39.49 -10.23 -2.39
C PRO A 75 -39.45 -8.72 -2.13
N GLU A 76 -39.32 -7.93 -3.19
CA GLU A 76 -39.30 -6.47 -3.10
C GLU A 76 -40.64 -5.94 -2.53
N ASN A 77 -40.57 -4.95 -1.63
CA ASN A 77 -41.71 -4.31 -0.94
C ASN A 77 -42.48 -5.21 0.05
N GLU A 78 -41.98 -6.38 0.44
CA GLU A 78 -42.63 -7.23 1.45
C GLU A 78 -42.67 -6.57 2.84
N GLU A 79 -41.69 -5.72 3.14
CA GLU A 79 -41.63 -4.93 4.38
C GLU A 79 -42.76 -3.90 4.53
N GLY A 80 -43.41 -3.51 3.43
CA GLY A 80 -44.47 -2.51 3.43
C GLY A 80 -43.97 -1.12 3.86
N SER A 81 -44.77 -0.39 4.64
CA SER A 81 -44.43 0.95 5.12
C SER A 81 -43.65 0.99 6.44
N ASP A 82 -43.54 -0.15 7.14
CA ASP A 82 -42.93 -0.24 8.47
C ASP A 82 -41.98 -1.44 8.56
N VAL A 83 -40.70 -1.14 8.33
CA VAL A 83 -39.61 -2.13 8.36
C VAL A 83 -39.38 -2.68 9.77
N GLN A 84 -39.62 -1.89 10.82
CA GLN A 84 -39.41 -2.34 12.21
C GLN A 84 -40.44 -3.40 12.59
N ALA A 85 -41.72 -3.16 12.26
CA ALA A 85 -42.78 -4.14 12.48
C ALA A 85 -42.54 -5.44 11.69
N PHE A 86 -42.10 -5.31 10.44
CA PHE A 86 -41.74 -6.45 9.60
C PHE A 86 -40.61 -7.28 10.23
N LEU A 87 -39.47 -6.66 10.56
CA LEU A 87 -38.32 -7.33 11.16
C LEU A 87 -38.66 -7.96 12.51
N GLY A 88 -39.46 -7.28 13.35
CA GLY A 88 -39.93 -7.81 14.62
C GLY A 88 -40.74 -9.10 14.48
N SER A 89 -41.45 -9.29 13.36
CA SER A 89 -42.23 -10.50 13.09
C SER A 89 -41.40 -11.61 12.40
N VAL A 90 -40.36 -11.24 11.64
CA VAL A 90 -39.57 -12.14 10.80
C VAL A 90 -38.38 -12.74 11.56
N LEU A 91 -37.65 -11.93 12.32
CA LEU A 91 -36.46 -12.38 13.05
C LEU A 91 -36.75 -13.53 14.03
N PRO A 92 -37.84 -13.53 14.82
CA PRO A 92 -38.18 -14.68 15.68
C PRO A 92 -38.48 -15.95 14.89
N LYS A 93 -39.15 -15.83 13.73
CA LYS A 93 -39.47 -16.98 12.87
C LYS A 93 -38.21 -17.60 12.25
N LEU A 94 -37.26 -16.78 11.84
CA LEU A 94 -36.01 -17.25 11.23
C LEU A 94 -35.05 -17.87 12.25
N THR A 95 -34.96 -17.28 13.43
CA THR A 95 -33.98 -17.70 14.45
C THR A 95 -34.52 -18.76 15.40
N SER A 96 -35.84 -19.00 15.41
CA SER A 96 -36.52 -19.81 16.43
C SER A 96 -36.24 -19.34 17.87
N LEU A 97 -35.81 -18.08 18.03
CA LEU A 97 -35.54 -17.45 19.31
C LEU A 97 -36.78 -16.68 19.77
N THR A 98 -37.07 -16.77 21.06
CA THR A 98 -38.03 -15.92 21.74
C THR A 98 -37.26 -14.75 22.36
N PHE A 99 -37.60 -13.52 21.98
CA PHE A 99 -37.01 -12.31 22.55
C PHE A 99 -37.88 -11.85 23.73
N ASP A 100 -37.32 -11.89 24.94
CA ASP A 100 -37.90 -11.32 26.15
C ASP A 100 -36.83 -10.47 26.87
N PRO A 101 -36.92 -9.13 26.85
CA PRO A 101 -38.02 -8.30 26.30
C PRO A 101 -38.10 -8.32 24.76
N PRO A 102 -39.21 -7.81 24.17
CA PRO A 102 -39.37 -7.71 22.71
C PRO A 102 -38.24 -6.92 22.05
N LEU A 103 -37.97 -7.21 20.76
CA LEU A 103 -36.98 -6.49 19.97
C LEU A 103 -37.29 -4.99 19.95
N GLU A 104 -36.38 -4.19 20.49
CA GLU A 104 -36.41 -2.73 20.39
C GLU A 104 -35.50 -2.28 19.25
N PHE A 105 -36.04 -1.46 18.35
CA PHE A 105 -35.30 -0.84 17.26
C PHE A 105 -35.00 0.62 17.65
N GLN A 106 -33.72 0.95 17.78
CA GLN A 106 -33.24 2.32 18.07
C GLN A 106 -33.14 3.19 16.82
#